data_AF-A0A3B8R3V6-F1
#
_entry.id   AF-A0A3B8R3V6-F1
#
_cell.length_a   1.000
_cell.length_b   1.000
_cell.length_c   1.000
_cell.angle_alpha   90.00
_cell.angle_beta   90.00
_cell.angle_gamma   90.00
#
_symmetry.space_group_name_H-M   'P 1'
#
loop_
_entity.id
_entity.type
_entity.pdbx_description
1 polymer ?
#
loop_
_entity_poly.entity_id
_entity_poly.type
_entity_poly.pdbx_seq_one_letter_code
_entity_poly.pdbx_strand_id
1 'polypeptide(L)'
;PKIKEVDRCLQAQPRLRARVLEAHPELLFATFGGVPMRYSKKQAMGQGERIKLLEHQGLMPREVLAELYRHTRKALVQIDDVLDAMILYLLGLSSPKPLMPESVIDGFGLTVNYQMPTTGLAAPDRSD
;
A
#
# COMPACT_ATOMS: atom_id res chain seq x y z
N PRO A 1 6.68 -19.04 5.39
CA PRO A 1 6.21 -17.63 5.43
C PRO A 1 4.81 -17.52 4.82
N LYS A 2 3.96 -16.62 5.34
CA LYS A 2 2.56 -16.48 4.89
C LYS A 2 2.41 -16.19 3.39
N ILE A 3 3.37 -15.48 2.80
CA ILE A 3 3.36 -15.22 1.35
C ILE A 3 3.45 -16.51 0.51
N LYS A 4 4.17 -17.55 0.97
CA LYS A 4 4.22 -18.86 0.30
C LYS A 4 2.92 -19.66 0.44
N GLU A 5 2.11 -19.36 1.47
CA GLU A 5 0.78 -19.95 1.60
C GLU A 5 -0.20 -19.31 0.61
N VAL A 6 -0.12 -17.98 0.44
CA VAL A 6 -0.88 -17.25 -0.59
C VAL A 6 -0.51 -17.75 -1.98
N ASP A 7 0.78 -17.84 -2.29
CA ASP A 7 1.28 -18.34 -3.57
C ASP A 7 0.74 -19.73 -3.92
N ARG A 8 0.86 -20.70 -2.99
CA ARG A 8 0.26 -22.04 -3.17
C ARG A 8 -1.26 -21.99 -3.39
N CYS A 9 -1.97 -21.09 -2.73
CA CYS A 9 -3.40 -20.90 -2.93
C CYS A 9 -3.73 -20.39 -4.35
N LEU A 10 -2.95 -19.43 -4.86
CA LEU A 10 -3.11 -18.89 -6.23
C LEU A 10 -2.77 -19.92 -7.31
N GLN A 11 -1.77 -20.76 -7.06
CA GLN A 11 -1.44 -21.89 -7.93
C GLN A 11 -2.61 -22.90 -7.98
N ALA A 12 -3.13 -23.31 -6.82
CA ALA A 12 -4.20 -24.30 -6.70
C ALA A 12 -5.58 -23.79 -7.14
N GLN A 13 -5.83 -22.48 -7.13
CA GLN A 13 -7.14 -21.90 -7.43
C GLN A 13 -7.05 -20.77 -8.47
N PRO A 14 -7.09 -21.09 -9.79
CA PRO A 14 -6.98 -20.11 -10.86
C PRO A 14 -7.98 -18.95 -10.77
N ARG A 15 -9.20 -19.20 -10.26
CA ARG A 15 -10.23 -18.17 -10.04
C ARG A 15 -9.81 -17.04 -9.09
N LEU A 16 -8.82 -17.26 -8.22
CA LEU A 16 -8.34 -16.25 -7.29
C LEU A 16 -7.36 -15.27 -7.94
N ARG A 17 -6.71 -15.66 -9.04
CA ARG A 17 -5.66 -14.86 -9.69
C ARG A 17 -6.16 -13.51 -10.20
N ALA A 18 -7.45 -13.42 -10.58
CA ALA A 18 -8.09 -12.16 -11.00
C ALA A 18 -8.67 -11.34 -9.83
N ARG A 19 -8.68 -11.87 -8.61
CA ARG A 19 -9.32 -11.26 -7.43
C ARG A 19 -8.33 -10.87 -6.34
N VAL A 20 -7.20 -11.55 -6.28
CA VAL A 20 -6.09 -11.23 -5.38
C VAL A 20 -5.12 -10.38 -6.18
N LEU A 21 -4.97 -9.13 -5.76
CA LEU A 21 -4.14 -8.15 -6.42
C LEU A 21 -2.90 -7.88 -5.56
N GLU A 22 -1.78 -7.57 -6.21
CA GLU A 22 -0.54 -7.25 -5.51
C GLU A 22 -0.34 -5.74 -5.48
N ALA A 23 0.20 -5.20 -4.39
CA ALA A 23 0.53 -3.79 -4.27
C ALA A 23 1.67 -3.60 -3.27
N HIS A 24 2.47 -2.54 -3.46
CA HIS A 24 3.66 -2.30 -2.65
C HIS A 24 3.55 -0.97 -1.88
N PRO A 25 3.41 -0.98 -0.54
CA PRO A 25 3.22 0.23 0.24
C PRO A 25 4.26 1.32 -0.01
N GLU A 26 5.55 0.97 -0.12
CA GLU A 26 6.61 1.97 -0.35
C GLU A 26 6.48 2.67 -1.71
N LEU A 27 6.04 1.93 -2.73
CA LEU A 27 5.81 2.49 -4.05
C LEU A 27 4.58 3.40 -4.04
N LEU A 28 3.53 3.00 -3.31
CA LEU A 28 2.32 3.82 -3.16
C LEU A 28 2.62 5.10 -2.38
N PHE A 29 3.39 5.05 -1.30
CA PHE A 29 3.80 6.25 -0.58
C PHE A 29 4.60 7.20 -1.49
N ALA A 30 5.52 6.66 -2.30
CA ALA A 30 6.26 7.47 -3.27
C ALA A 30 5.34 8.07 -4.35
N THR A 31 4.33 7.32 -4.78
CA THR A 31 3.41 7.74 -5.84
C THR A 31 2.41 8.80 -5.36
N PHE A 32 1.73 8.55 -4.24
CA PHE A 32 0.81 9.53 -3.65
C PHE A 32 1.55 10.75 -3.09
N GLY A 33 2.80 10.60 -2.66
CA GLY A 33 3.65 11.70 -2.20
C GLY A 33 4.39 12.44 -3.31
N GLY A 34 4.39 11.92 -4.54
CA GLY A 34 5.13 12.45 -5.69
C GLY A 34 6.66 12.29 -5.61
N VAL A 35 7.20 11.89 -4.45
CA VAL A 35 8.63 11.62 -4.23
C VAL A 35 8.81 10.47 -3.25
N PRO A 36 9.93 9.72 -3.33
CA PRO A 36 10.25 8.70 -2.34
C PRO A 36 10.29 9.26 -0.92
N MET A 37 9.84 8.44 0.04
CA MET A 37 9.93 8.73 1.47
C MET A 37 11.39 8.91 1.88
N ARG A 38 11.70 9.96 2.67
CA ARG A 38 13.07 10.33 3.00
C ARG A 38 13.66 9.44 4.09
N TYR A 39 12.82 8.98 5.01
CA TYR A 39 13.24 8.25 6.19
C TYR A 39 12.71 6.82 6.17
N SER A 40 13.43 5.93 6.85
CA SER A 40 12.99 4.55 7.00
C SER A 40 11.68 4.50 7.80
N LYS A 41 10.76 3.59 7.42
CA LYS A 41 9.49 3.38 8.14
C LYS A 41 9.65 2.97 9.60
N LYS A 42 10.84 2.48 9.98
CA LYS A 42 11.17 2.14 11.38
C LYS A 42 11.61 3.35 12.20
N GLN A 43 11.90 4.49 11.58
CA GLN A 43 12.27 5.73 12.27
C GLN A 43 11.01 6.55 12.59
N ALA A 44 11.00 7.25 13.73
CA ALA A 44 9.91 8.15 14.11
C ALA A 44 9.65 9.22 13.03
N MET A 45 10.72 9.74 12.41
CA MET A 45 10.60 10.69 11.29
C MET A 45 9.92 10.05 10.06
N GLY A 46 10.22 8.79 9.76
CA GLY A 46 9.61 8.04 8.66
C GLY A 46 8.15 7.68 8.90
N GLN A 47 7.76 7.44 10.16
CA GLN A 47 6.35 7.30 10.53
C GLN A 47 5.63 8.64 10.40
N GLY A 48 6.28 9.73 10.81
CA GLY A 48 5.73 11.09 10.72
C GLY A 48 5.43 11.53 9.28
N GLU A 49 6.33 11.31 8.32
CA GLU A 49 6.08 11.65 6.91
C GLU A 49 4.92 10.84 6.30
N ARG A 50 4.80 9.54 6.64
CA ARG A 50 3.71 8.68 6.18
C ARG A 50 2.37 9.09 6.77
N ILE A 51 2.34 9.41 8.07
CA ILE A 51 1.15 9.94 8.76
C ILE A 51 0.70 11.23 8.06
N LYS A 52 1.62 12.18 7.85
CA LYS A 52 1.29 13.44 7.17
C LYS A 52 0.73 13.17 5.79
N LEU A 53 1.37 12.33 4.98
CA LEU A 53 0.87 12.02 3.64
C LEU A 53 -0.55 11.43 3.68
N LEU A 54 -0.83 10.46 4.56
CA LEU A 54 -2.17 9.87 4.70
C LEU A 54 -3.21 10.92 5.15
N GLU A 55 -2.85 11.84 6.05
CA GLU A 55 -3.69 12.97 6.46
C GLU A 55 -4.01 13.90 5.27
N HIS A 56 -3.01 14.24 4.44
CA HIS A 56 -3.22 15.04 3.23
C HIS A 56 -4.13 14.33 2.21
N GLN A 57 -4.15 13.00 2.20
CA GLN A 57 -5.05 12.19 1.36
C GLN A 57 -6.44 12.00 2.00
N GLY A 58 -6.73 12.68 3.12
CA GLY A 58 -8.04 12.68 3.78
C GLY A 58 -8.28 11.52 4.74
N LEU A 59 -7.26 10.73 5.09
CA LEU A 59 -7.37 9.67 6.09
C LEU A 59 -7.00 10.18 7.49
N MET A 60 -7.39 9.43 8.53
CA MET A 60 -7.17 9.80 9.94
C MET A 60 -6.24 8.80 10.67
N PRO A 61 -4.95 8.68 10.28
CA PRO A 61 -4.05 7.65 10.81
C PRO A 61 -3.84 7.73 12.32
N ARG A 62 -3.85 8.93 12.91
CA ARG A 62 -3.69 9.11 14.37
C ARG A 62 -4.87 8.54 15.15
N GLU A 63 -6.08 8.75 14.64
CA GLU A 63 -7.31 8.23 15.26
C GLU A 63 -7.38 6.71 15.14
N VAL A 64 -7.06 6.17 13.96
CA VAL A 64 -6.99 4.72 13.72
C VAL A 64 -5.97 4.06 14.67
N LEU A 65 -4.77 4.63 14.80
CA LEU A 65 -3.74 4.14 15.71
C LEU A 65 -4.20 4.23 17.18
N ALA A 66 -4.83 5.34 17.56
CA ALA A 66 -5.33 5.53 18.93
C ALA A 66 -6.44 4.53 19.27
N GLU A 67 -7.39 4.28 18.37
CA GLU A 67 -8.44 3.26 18.54
C GLU A 67 -7.84 1.85 18.59
N LEU A 68 -6.98 1.50 17.64
CA LEU A 68 -6.34 0.17 17.59
C LEU A 68 -5.62 -0.14 18.91
N TYR A 69 -4.88 0.83 19.45
CA TYR A 69 -4.11 0.65 20.68
C TYR A 69 -4.94 0.72 21.97
N ARG A 70 -6.24 1.07 21.91
CA ARG A 70 -7.16 0.81 23.03
C ARG A 70 -7.49 -0.67 23.18
N HIS A 71 -7.58 -1.39 22.07
CA HIS A 71 -8.03 -2.80 22.06
C HIS A 71 -6.91 -3.80 21.84
N THR A 72 -5.75 -3.35 21.36
CA THR A 72 -4.64 -4.22 20.98
C THR A 72 -3.31 -3.69 21.53
N ARG A 73 -2.46 -4.59 22.01
CA ARG A 73 -1.11 -4.23 22.47
C ARG A 73 -0.23 -3.82 21.27
N LYS A 74 0.55 -2.74 21.42
CA LYS A 74 1.52 -2.29 20.41
C LYS A 74 2.52 -3.36 19.97
N ALA A 75 2.83 -4.32 20.84
CA ALA A 75 3.71 -5.44 20.51
C ALA A 75 3.11 -6.40 19.46
N LEU A 76 1.78 -6.44 19.33
CA LEU A 76 1.08 -7.32 18.40
C LEU A 76 0.91 -6.70 17.01
N VAL A 77 0.81 -5.37 16.93
CA VAL A 77 0.63 -4.64 15.67
C VAL A 77 1.54 -3.43 15.65
N GLN A 78 2.53 -3.47 14.76
CA GLN A 78 3.48 -2.38 14.62
C GLN A 78 2.82 -1.21 13.87
N ILE A 79 3.26 0.01 14.20
CA ILE A 79 2.74 1.22 13.56
C ILE A 79 2.95 1.19 12.04
N ASP A 80 4.07 0.67 11.55
CA ASP A 80 4.33 0.60 10.11
C ASP A 80 3.37 -0.35 9.39
N ASP A 81 2.96 -1.45 10.01
CA ASP A 81 1.94 -2.34 9.43
C ASP A 81 0.58 -1.62 9.27
N VAL A 82 0.22 -0.77 10.24
CA VAL A 82 -1.02 0.03 10.17
C VAL A 82 -0.94 1.06 9.05
N LEU A 83 0.17 1.81 8.97
CA LEU A 83 0.34 2.82 7.93
C LEU A 83 0.41 2.19 6.54
N ASP A 84 1.09 1.04 6.40
CA ASP A 84 1.13 0.25 5.16
C ASP A 84 -0.27 -0.25 4.78
N ALA A 85 -1.10 -0.70 5.73
CA ALA A 85 -2.48 -1.08 5.46
C ALA A 85 -3.35 0.11 5.02
N MET A 86 -3.14 1.29 5.59
CA MET A 86 -3.90 2.50 5.22
C MET A 86 -3.59 3.00 3.81
N ILE A 87 -2.33 2.97 3.37
CA ILE A 87 -1.99 3.36 1.99
C ILE A 87 -2.53 2.34 0.98
N LEU A 88 -2.59 1.05 1.34
CA LEU A 88 -3.24 0.00 0.54
C LEU A 88 -4.76 0.19 0.47
N TYR A 89 -5.39 0.62 1.56
CA TYR A 89 -6.80 1.00 1.57
C TYR A 89 -7.06 2.16 0.60
N LEU A 90 -6.23 3.20 0.63
CA LEU A 90 -6.32 4.32 -0.31
C LEU A 90 -6.20 3.86 -1.77
N LEU A 91 -5.28 2.94 -2.06
CA LEU A 91 -5.19 2.32 -3.39
C LEU A 91 -6.51 1.64 -3.78
N GLY A 92 -7.11 0.88 -2.86
CA GLY A 92 -8.39 0.18 -3.10
C GLY A 92 -9.55 1.13 -3.42
N LEU A 93 -9.49 2.38 -2.98
CA LEU A 93 -10.44 3.43 -3.35
C LEU A 93 -10.15 4.07 -4.73
N SER A 94 -8.95 3.86 -5.29
CA SER A 94 -8.39 4.69 -6.38
C SER A 94 -8.44 4.07 -7.79
N SER A 95 -9.49 3.28 -8.12
CA SER A 95 -9.65 2.60 -9.41
C SER A 95 -8.31 2.04 -9.97
N PRO A 96 -7.62 1.17 -9.21
CA PRO A 96 -6.25 0.80 -9.49
C PRO A 96 -6.11 0.13 -10.86
N LYS A 97 -4.93 0.33 -11.47
CA LYS A 97 -4.54 -0.33 -12.72
C LYS A 97 -3.22 -1.08 -12.55
N PRO A 98 -2.97 -2.12 -13.36
CA PRO A 98 -1.68 -2.77 -13.42
C PRO A 98 -0.55 -1.77 -13.69
N LEU A 99 0.55 -1.89 -12.95
CA LEU A 99 1.79 -1.12 -13.12
C LEU A 99 2.41 -1.38 -14.49
N MET A 100 2.40 -2.65 -14.91
CA MET A 100 2.96 -3.07 -16.19
C MET A 100 1.84 -3.14 -17.24
N PRO A 101 2.07 -2.63 -18.46
CA PRO A 101 1.09 -2.70 -19.53
C PRO A 101 0.86 -4.15 -20.01
N GLU A 102 1.87 -5.00 -19.86
CA GLU A 102 1.81 -6.42 -20.19
C GLU A 102 1.99 -7.28 -18.94
N SER A 103 1.29 -8.40 -18.92
CA SER A 103 1.37 -9.38 -17.84
C SER A 103 2.71 -10.10 -17.86
N VAL A 104 3.53 -9.86 -16.85
CA VAL A 104 4.72 -10.70 -16.59
C VAL A 104 4.25 -11.99 -15.93
N ILE A 105 4.71 -13.13 -16.44
CA ILE A 105 4.40 -14.46 -15.87
C ILE A 105 5.62 -14.97 -15.11
N ASP A 106 5.41 -15.41 -13.87
CA ASP A 106 6.47 -15.98 -13.04
C ASP A 106 6.78 -17.45 -13.38
N GLY A 107 7.77 -18.03 -12.69
CA GLY A 107 8.18 -19.44 -12.90
C GLY A 107 7.12 -20.49 -12.53
N PHE A 108 6.01 -20.08 -11.88
CA PHE A 108 4.88 -20.94 -11.53
C PHE A 108 3.66 -20.72 -12.44
N GLY A 109 3.78 -19.86 -13.47
CA GLY A 109 2.69 -19.55 -14.38
C GLY A 109 1.67 -18.56 -13.82
N LEU A 110 2.02 -17.79 -12.78
CA LEU A 110 1.18 -16.75 -12.21
C LEU A 110 1.50 -15.39 -12.84
N THR A 111 0.46 -14.61 -13.10
CA THR A 111 0.62 -13.22 -13.53
C THR A 111 1.05 -12.35 -12.37
N VAL A 112 2.19 -11.69 -12.50
CA VAL A 112 2.63 -10.60 -11.63
C VAL A 112 1.71 -9.41 -11.87
N ASN A 113 0.91 -9.04 -10.88
CA ASN A 113 -0.17 -8.08 -11.04
C ASN A 113 -0.08 -6.92 -10.02
N TYR A 114 1.05 -6.21 -10.04
CA TYR A 114 1.25 -5.02 -9.21
C TYR A 114 0.28 -3.92 -9.61
N GLN A 115 -0.47 -3.40 -8.63
CA GLN A 115 -1.47 -2.36 -8.80
C GLN A 115 -0.91 -0.99 -8.42
N MET A 116 -1.30 0.01 -9.21
CA MET A 116 -0.98 1.43 -9.01
C MET A 116 -2.25 2.27 -9.09
N PRO A 117 -2.30 3.42 -8.42
CA PRO A 117 -3.41 4.35 -8.57
C PRO A 117 -3.42 4.91 -9.99
N THR A 118 -4.61 5.10 -10.58
CA THR A 118 -4.72 5.81 -11.86
C THR A 118 -4.32 7.27 -11.67
N THR A 119 -3.19 7.69 -12.22
CA THR A 119 -2.77 9.10 -12.13
C THR A 119 -3.65 9.96 -13.03
N GLY A 120 -4.58 10.63 -12.37
CA GLY A 120 -5.25 11.85 -12.80
C GLY A 120 -5.54 12.71 -11.58
N LEU A 121 -4.58 12.84 -10.66
CA LEU A 121 -4.59 13.90 -9.65
C LEU A 121 -3.70 14.99 -10.21
N ALA A 122 -4.32 16.11 -10.59
CA ALA A 122 -3.62 17.30 -11.01
C ALA A 122 -2.45 17.56 -10.06
N ALA A 123 -1.26 17.75 -10.61
CA ALA A 123 -0.21 18.41 -9.86
C ALA A 123 -0.84 19.68 -9.24
N PRO A 124 -0.62 19.98 -7.95
CA PRO A 124 -0.98 21.30 -7.46
C PRO A 124 -0.29 22.30 -8.37
N ASP A 125 -1.08 23.18 -8.97
CA ASP A 125 -0.60 24.32 -9.71
C ASP A 125 0.44 25.01 -8.82
N ARG A 126 1.70 24.90 -9.19
CA ARG A 126 2.76 25.72 -8.60
C ARG A 126 2.67 27.05 -9.32
N SER A 127 1.65 27.82 -8.97
CA SER A 127 1.63 29.25 -9.22
C SER A 127 2.64 29.89 -8.25
N ASP A 128 3.58 30.63 -8.83
CA ASP A 128 4.69 31.34 -8.19
C ASP A 128 4.27 32.26 -7.03
#